data_AF-A0A1F7N4K8-F1
#
_entry.id   AF-A0A1F7N4K8-F1
#
_cell.length_a   1.000
_cell.length_b   1.000
_cell.length_c   1.000
_cell.angle_alpha   90.00
_cell.angle_beta   90.00
_cell.angle_gamma   90.00
#
_symmetry.space_group_name_H-M   'P 1'
#
loop_
_entity.id
_entity.type
_entity.pdbx_description
1 polymer ?
#
loop_
_entity_poly.entity_id
_entity_poly.type
_entity_poly.pdbx_seq_one_letter_code
_entity_poly.pdbx_strand_id
1 'polypeptide(L)'
;MLIAGIDIGSGTTKCVLVDEHGTVQGRAAVKTKANFEKVAREVLDEASSGREVAYTATTGLGRYAVSFRDIQITDLTCGARGAATLFPSTKYVLDIGAQCSRAIKLRDGGKVKEFHMNEKCAAGSGGFLERAAKYLEVSVADVGAMSLDATQPQTISSVCAVLAETEIINHVSEGVAVENILRGIHNSLADRALLLLKRVGLDDEVTLIGGVALQQGMVVALREKLGLTVHVPAEPHLTAALGAAVLGLQRYRKLTTAAAA
;
A
#
# COMPACT_ATOMS: atom_id res chain seq x y z
N MET A 1 -21.40 8.95 14.87
CA MET A 1 -21.67 7.69 14.12
C MET A 1 -20.38 7.21 13.50
N LEU A 2 -20.05 5.92 13.52
CA LEU A 2 -18.78 5.43 12.96
C LEU A 2 -18.97 4.56 11.72
N ILE A 3 -18.12 4.78 10.72
CA ILE A 3 -18.03 3.98 9.50
C ILE A 3 -16.66 3.32 9.46
N ALA A 4 -16.62 2.00 9.27
CA ALA A 4 -15.39 1.24 9.14
C ALA A 4 -15.02 1.03 7.67
N GLY A 5 -13.74 1.22 7.37
CA GLY A 5 -13.08 0.75 6.15
C GLY A 5 -12.07 -0.33 6.50
N ILE A 6 -12.30 -1.57 6.05
CA ILE A 6 -11.43 -2.71 6.33
C ILE A 6 -10.74 -3.16 5.04
N ASP A 7 -9.42 -3.04 4.98
CA ASP A 7 -8.59 -3.53 3.88
C ASP A 7 -7.94 -4.89 4.26
N ILE A 8 -8.46 -5.97 3.70
CA ILE A 8 -7.94 -7.33 3.90
C ILE A 8 -6.90 -7.64 2.82
N GLY A 9 -5.66 -7.20 3.04
CA GLY A 9 -4.51 -7.47 2.17
C GLY A 9 -3.87 -8.84 2.40
N SER A 10 -2.92 -9.23 1.56
CA SER A 10 -2.24 -10.53 1.66
C SER A 10 -1.27 -10.64 2.85
N GLY A 11 -0.61 -9.54 3.23
CA GLY A 11 0.33 -9.48 4.35
C GLY A 11 -0.28 -8.90 5.64
N THR A 12 -1.04 -7.82 5.51
CA THR A 12 -1.67 -7.10 6.63
C THR A 12 -3.13 -6.76 6.33
N THR A 13 -3.95 -6.89 7.36
CA THR A 13 -5.36 -6.48 7.42
C THR A 13 -5.44 -5.19 8.22
N LYS A 14 -6.09 -4.16 7.68
CA LYS A 14 -6.10 -2.81 8.26
C LYS A 14 -7.53 -2.31 8.40
N CYS A 15 -7.81 -1.57 9.46
CA CYS A 15 -9.09 -0.91 9.69
C CYS A 15 -8.86 0.58 9.94
N VAL A 16 -9.69 1.42 9.33
CA VAL A 16 -9.81 2.85 9.63
C VAL A 16 -11.26 3.15 9.93
N LEU A 17 -11.51 3.85 11.03
CA LEU A 17 -12.83 4.36 11.39
C LEU A 17 -12.92 5.84 11.10
N VAL A 18 -14.01 6.27 10.47
CA VAL A 18 -14.32 7.68 10.27
C VAL A 18 -15.67 8.03 10.89
N ASP A 19 -15.80 9.26 11.37
CA ASP A 19 -17.09 9.80 11.83
C ASP A 19 -17.97 10.30 10.68
N GLU A 20 -19.13 10.86 11.02
CA GLU A 20 -20.04 11.51 10.08
C GLU A 20 -19.44 12.69 9.32
N HIS A 21 -18.31 13.27 9.74
CA HIS A 21 -17.62 14.35 9.04
C HIS A 21 -16.46 13.83 8.17
N GLY A 22 -16.15 12.53 8.25
CA GLY A 22 -15.02 11.92 7.55
C GLY A 22 -13.70 12.04 8.31
N THR A 23 -13.72 12.45 9.58
CA THR A 23 -12.53 12.55 10.43
C THR A 23 -12.17 11.16 10.96
N VAL A 24 -10.87 10.83 10.98
CA VAL A 24 -10.40 9.53 11.50
C VAL A 24 -10.55 9.47 13.02
N GLN A 25 -11.27 8.46 13.50
CA GLN A 25 -11.59 8.23 14.91
C GLN A 25 -10.91 6.98 15.50
N GLY A 26 -10.33 6.14 14.66
CA GLY A 26 -9.69 4.88 15.07
C GLY A 26 -8.95 4.24 13.91
N ARG A 27 -7.90 3.50 14.24
CA ARG A 27 -7.06 2.79 13.28
C ARG A 27 -6.45 1.57 13.94
N ALA A 28 -6.34 0.49 13.19
CA ALA A 28 -5.64 -0.71 13.61
C ALA A 28 -5.08 -1.44 12.39
N ALA A 29 -4.01 -2.19 12.60
CA ALA A 29 -3.40 -3.03 11.58
C ALA A 29 -2.84 -4.30 12.22
N VAL A 30 -3.25 -5.45 11.70
CA VAL A 30 -2.82 -6.76 12.16
C VAL A 30 -2.29 -7.59 10.99
N LYS A 31 -1.47 -8.60 11.30
CA LYS A 31 -0.99 -9.55 10.30
C LYS A 31 -2.17 -10.35 9.74
N THR A 32 -2.27 -10.44 8.41
CA THR A 32 -3.31 -11.25 7.76
C THR A 32 -3.10 -12.73 8.09
N LYS A 33 -4.21 -13.41 8.45
CA LYS A 33 -4.27 -14.84 8.74
C LYS A 33 -5.23 -15.53 7.76
N ALA A 34 -5.17 -16.86 7.66
CA ALA A 34 -5.96 -17.63 6.69
C ALA A 34 -7.48 -17.43 6.81
N ASN A 35 -7.98 -17.19 8.03
CA ASN A 35 -9.40 -16.89 8.24
C ASN A 35 -9.65 -15.38 8.13
N PHE A 36 -10.01 -14.94 6.93
CA PHE A 36 -10.27 -13.52 6.62
C PHE A 36 -11.42 -12.91 7.42
N GLU A 37 -12.47 -13.67 7.73
CA GLU A 37 -13.56 -13.15 8.56
C GLU A 37 -13.09 -12.89 10.00
N LYS A 38 -12.34 -13.84 10.58
CA LYS A 38 -11.83 -13.71 11.95
C LYS A 38 -10.85 -12.54 12.08
N VAL A 39 -9.91 -12.38 11.14
CA VAL A 39 -8.94 -11.28 11.19
C VAL A 39 -9.60 -9.93 10.92
N ALA A 40 -10.66 -9.88 10.11
CA ALA A 40 -11.45 -8.66 9.91
C ALA A 40 -12.18 -8.22 11.20
N ARG A 41 -12.70 -9.17 11.99
CA ARG A 41 -13.27 -8.86 13.32
C ARG A 41 -12.20 -8.37 14.30
N GLU A 42 -11.07 -9.08 14.38
CA GLU A 42 -9.93 -8.73 15.24
C GLU A 42 -9.49 -7.27 15.02
N VAL A 43 -9.25 -6.88 13.77
CA VAL A 43 -8.81 -5.50 13.45
C VAL A 43 -9.90 -4.46 13.66
N LEU A 44 -11.18 -4.83 13.47
CA LEU A 44 -12.30 -3.93 13.71
C LEU A 44 -12.48 -3.66 15.21
N ASP A 45 -12.38 -4.71 16.03
CA ASP A 45 -12.50 -4.61 17.48
C ASP A 45 -11.37 -3.74 18.06
N GLU A 46 -10.14 -3.92 17.57
CA GLU A 46 -9.00 -3.09 17.96
C GLU A 46 -9.20 -1.61 17.58
N ALA A 47 -9.60 -1.32 16.33
CA ALA A 47 -9.82 0.05 15.86
C ALA A 47 -11.01 0.74 16.54
N SER A 48 -12.09 -0.02 16.83
CA SER A 48 -13.31 0.50 17.43
C SER A 48 -13.18 0.69 18.93
N SER A 49 -12.36 -0.12 19.60
CA SER A 49 -12.21 -0.09 21.05
C SER A 49 -13.57 -0.16 21.77
N GLY A 50 -14.47 -1.01 21.26
CA GLY A 50 -15.82 -1.21 21.81
C GLY A 50 -16.88 -0.21 21.38
N ARG A 51 -16.54 0.78 20.52
CA ARG A 51 -17.51 1.72 19.95
C ARG A 51 -18.32 1.06 18.84
N GLU A 52 -19.60 1.39 18.76
CA GLU A 52 -20.51 0.86 17.74
C GLU A 52 -20.17 1.39 16.34
N VAL A 53 -20.18 0.50 15.35
CA VAL A 53 -19.92 0.81 13.93
C VAL A 53 -21.22 0.61 13.15
N ALA A 54 -21.70 1.69 12.52
CA ALA A 54 -22.98 1.74 11.84
C ALA A 54 -22.94 1.23 10.40
N TYR A 55 -21.74 1.19 9.80
CA TYR A 55 -21.55 0.74 8.42
C TYR A 55 -20.12 0.27 8.19
N THR A 56 -19.96 -0.83 7.47
CA THR A 56 -18.67 -1.47 7.20
C THR A 56 -18.45 -1.62 5.69
N ALA A 57 -17.43 -0.95 5.18
CA ALA A 57 -16.93 -1.12 3.82
C ALA A 57 -15.66 -1.97 3.83
N THR A 58 -15.60 -3.00 2.99
CA THR A 58 -14.42 -3.87 2.86
C THR A 58 -13.71 -3.69 1.52
N THR A 59 -12.40 -3.90 1.54
CA THR A 59 -11.54 -3.85 0.36
C THR A 59 -10.38 -4.85 0.47
N GLY A 60 -9.48 -4.86 -0.51
CA GLY A 60 -8.37 -5.81 -0.57
C GLY A 60 -8.75 -7.17 -1.17
N LEU A 61 -7.82 -8.11 -1.03
CA LEU A 61 -7.92 -9.50 -1.49
C LEU A 61 -9.10 -10.21 -0.83
N GLY A 62 -9.24 -10.05 0.48
CA GLY A 62 -10.25 -10.74 1.30
C GLY A 62 -11.63 -10.08 1.34
N ARG A 63 -11.88 -9.02 0.55
CA ARG A 63 -13.09 -8.18 0.66
C ARG A 63 -14.43 -8.95 0.63
N TYR A 64 -14.50 -10.06 -0.09
CA TYR A 64 -15.71 -10.88 -0.21
C TYR A 64 -15.91 -11.87 0.94
N ALA A 65 -14.88 -12.12 1.75
CA ALA A 65 -14.91 -13.14 2.81
C ALA A 65 -15.53 -12.64 4.12
N VAL A 66 -15.90 -11.37 4.22
CA VAL A 66 -16.39 -10.74 5.45
C VAL A 66 -17.92 -10.68 5.44
N SER A 67 -18.59 -11.50 6.25
CA SER A 67 -20.06 -11.62 6.27
C SER A 67 -20.79 -10.37 6.79
N PHE A 68 -20.17 -9.63 7.72
CA PHE A 68 -20.75 -8.45 8.38
C PHE A 68 -20.51 -7.13 7.61
N ARG A 69 -20.02 -7.20 6.37
CA ARG A 69 -19.83 -6.01 5.53
C ARG A 69 -21.17 -5.53 4.98
N ASP A 70 -21.30 -4.22 4.82
CA ASP A 70 -22.42 -3.62 4.09
C ASP A 70 -22.10 -3.40 2.60
N ILE A 71 -20.82 -3.18 2.28
CA ILE A 71 -20.36 -3.00 0.91
C ILE A 71 -18.93 -3.52 0.73
N GLN A 72 -18.65 -4.08 -0.45
CA GLN A 72 -17.29 -4.38 -0.89
C GLN A 72 -16.88 -3.47 -2.05
N ILE A 73 -15.64 -3.00 -2.03
CA ILE A 73 -15.08 -2.08 -3.02
C ILE A 73 -13.68 -2.57 -3.41
N THR A 74 -13.29 -2.40 -4.68
CA THR A 74 -11.95 -2.78 -5.12
C THR A 74 -10.87 -1.95 -4.43
N ASP A 75 -9.75 -2.59 -4.08
CA ASP A 75 -8.59 -1.93 -3.46
C ASP A 75 -8.01 -0.83 -4.34
N LEU A 76 -8.05 -1.00 -5.66
CA LEU A 76 -7.74 0.04 -6.63
C LEU A 76 -8.57 1.32 -6.40
N THR A 77 -9.89 1.18 -6.26
CA THR A 77 -10.80 2.33 -6.06
C THR A 77 -10.59 2.96 -4.69
N CYS A 78 -10.40 2.12 -3.67
CA CYS A 78 -10.16 2.57 -2.31
C CYS A 78 -8.81 3.28 -2.18
N GLY A 79 -7.72 2.72 -2.73
CA GLY A 79 -6.40 3.35 -2.74
C GLY A 79 -6.40 4.69 -3.46
N ALA A 80 -7.04 4.76 -4.64
CA ALA A 80 -7.25 6.01 -5.37
C ALA A 80 -8.02 7.06 -4.55
N ARG A 81 -9.13 6.64 -3.92
CA ARG A 81 -9.94 7.53 -3.08
C ARG A 81 -9.14 8.00 -1.87
N GLY A 82 -8.46 7.10 -1.16
CA GLY A 82 -7.69 7.43 0.03
C GLY A 82 -6.57 8.41 -0.28
N ALA A 83 -5.83 8.19 -1.38
CA ALA A 83 -4.79 9.10 -1.83
C ALA A 83 -5.36 10.50 -2.14
N ALA A 84 -6.47 10.58 -2.88
CA ALA A 84 -7.14 11.84 -3.19
C ALA A 84 -7.76 12.53 -1.96
N THR A 85 -8.16 11.78 -0.93
CA THR A 85 -8.64 12.36 0.34
C THR A 85 -7.49 13.04 1.10
N LEU A 86 -6.30 12.44 1.10
CA LEU A 86 -5.14 12.94 1.82
C LEU A 86 -4.40 14.04 1.05
N PHE A 87 -4.36 13.91 -0.28
CA PHE A 87 -3.70 14.84 -1.19
C PHE A 87 -4.68 15.17 -2.34
N PRO A 88 -5.53 16.20 -2.20
CA PRO A 88 -6.60 16.52 -3.16
C PRO A 88 -6.15 16.76 -4.61
N SER A 89 -4.90 17.20 -4.80
CA SER A 89 -4.30 17.44 -6.12
C SER A 89 -3.74 16.20 -6.80
N THR A 90 -3.78 15.03 -6.14
CA THR A 90 -3.19 13.78 -6.66
C THR A 90 -3.77 13.43 -8.04
N LYS A 91 -2.90 13.37 -9.04
CA LYS A 91 -3.23 12.87 -10.39
C LYS A 91 -2.77 11.45 -10.62
N TYR A 92 -1.68 11.03 -9.97
CA TYR A 92 -1.10 9.70 -10.10
C TYR A 92 -0.90 9.06 -8.74
N VAL A 93 -1.29 7.79 -8.62
CA VAL A 93 -1.04 6.99 -7.42
C VAL A 93 -0.14 5.83 -7.79
N LEU A 94 0.89 5.60 -7.00
CA LEU A 94 1.69 4.38 -7.03
C LEU A 94 1.38 3.61 -5.75
N ASP A 95 0.71 2.47 -5.86
CA ASP A 95 0.42 1.57 -4.76
C ASP A 95 1.38 0.38 -4.82
N ILE A 96 2.27 0.25 -3.85
CA ILE A 96 3.19 -0.89 -3.73
C ILE A 96 2.82 -1.67 -2.47
N GLY A 97 2.07 -2.74 -2.67
CA GLY A 97 1.66 -3.69 -1.64
C GLY A 97 2.67 -4.81 -1.45
N ALA A 98 2.28 -5.83 -0.68
CA ALA A 98 3.13 -6.99 -0.41
C ALA A 98 3.29 -7.90 -1.65
N GLN A 99 2.28 -8.02 -2.52
CA GLN A 99 2.34 -8.96 -3.64
C GLN A 99 2.31 -8.32 -5.02
N CYS A 100 1.75 -7.12 -5.15
CA CYS A 100 1.66 -6.42 -6.43
C CYS A 100 1.93 -4.93 -6.28
N SER A 101 2.17 -4.31 -7.44
CA SER A 101 2.34 -2.86 -7.58
C SER A 101 1.42 -2.34 -8.67
N ARG A 102 0.87 -1.14 -8.46
CA ARG A 102 -0.12 -0.51 -9.33
C ARG A 102 0.22 0.94 -9.56
N ALA A 103 0.21 1.37 -10.81
CA ALA A 103 0.18 2.78 -11.17
C ALA A 103 -1.24 3.13 -11.59
N ILE A 104 -1.77 4.23 -11.07
CA ILE A 104 -3.16 4.63 -11.25
C ILE A 104 -3.17 6.10 -11.68
N LYS A 105 -3.83 6.41 -12.79
CA LYS A 105 -4.17 7.78 -13.19
C LYS A 105 -5.56 8.12 -12.70
N LEU A 106 -5.71 9.26 -12.05
CA LEU A 106 -6.97 9.75 -11.52
C LEU A 106 -7.63 10.76 -12.47
N ARG A 107 -8.96 10.83 -12.42
CA ARG A 107 -9.77 11.97 -12.87
C ARG A 107 -10.05 12.88 -11.68
N ASP A 108 -10.55 14.06 -11.99
CA ASP A 108 -11.06 15.01 -10.99
C ASP A 108 -11.98 14.33 -9.97
N GLY A 109 -11.79 14.69 -8.70
CA GLY A 109 -12.51 14.10 -7.58
C GLY A 109 -12.08 12.67 -7.23
N GLY A 110 -10.86 12.25 -7.58
CA GLY A 110 -10.24 11.02 -7.09
C GLY A 110 -10.83 9.73 -7.65
N LYS A 111 -11.34 9.76 -8.89
CA LYS A 111 -11.87 8.56 -9.57
C LYS A 111 -10.79 7.94 -10.45
N VAL A 112 -10.76 6.62 -10.57
CA VAL A 112 -9.81 5.94 -11.46
C VAL A 112 -10.12 6.26 -12.92
N LYS A 113 -9.13 6.79 -13.66
CA LYS A 113 -9.19 6.99 -15.12
C LYS A 113 -8.63 5.78 -15.86
N GLU A 114 -7.46 5.34 -15.43
CA GLU A 114 -6.65 4.30 -16.04
C GLU A 114 -5.75 3.71 -14.96
N PHE A 115 -5.40 2.42 -15.07
CA PHE A 115 -4.42 1.81 -14.20
C PHE A 115 -3.63 0.75 -14.95
N HIS A 116 -2.39 0.52 -14.51
CA HIS A 116 -1.58 -0.62 -14.90
C HIS A 116 -1.06 -1.30 -13.63
N MET A 117 -0.98 -2.62 -13.66
CA MET A 117 -0.60 -3.43 -12.50
C MET A 117 0.39 -4.52 -12.91
N ASN A 118 1.28 -4.88 -11.98
CA ASN A 118 2.11 -6.07 -12.09
C ASN A 118 1.66 -7.08 -11.03
N GLU A 119 0.82 -8.05 -11.43
CA GLU A 119 0.26 -9.06 -10.51
C GLU A 119 0.94 -10.44 -10.63
N LYS A 120 1.72 -10.68 -11.68
CA LYS A 120 2.34 -12.00 -11.93
C LYS A 120 3.74 -12.15 -11.35
N CYS A 121 4.33 -11.08 -10.81
CA CYS A 121 5.72 -11.08 -10.38
C CYS A 121 5.92 -10.35 -9.05
N ALA A 122 6.38 -11.09 -8.03
CA ALA A 122 6.71 -10.54 -6.71
C ALA A 122 7.94 -9.61 -6.72
N ALA A 123 8.71 -9.57 -7.82
CA ALA A 123 9.94 -8.76 -7.91
C ALA A 123 9.69 -7.25 -7.87
N GLY A 124 8.45 -6.82 -8.13
CA GLY A 124 8.05 -5.42 -8.10
C GLY A 124 7.37 -4.97 -6.82
N SER A 125 7.26 -5.82 -5.79
CA SER A 125 6.42 -5.59 -4.61
C SER A 125 7.16 -5.87 -3.29
N GLY A 126 6.49 -5.64 -2.15
CA GLY A 126 7.07 -5.80 -0.82
C GLY A 126 7.55 -7.21 -0.50
N GLY A 127 7.01 -8.24 -1.17
CA GLY A 127 7.46 -9.61 -1.01
C GLY A 127 8.91 -9.82 -1.45
N PHE A 128 9.43 -8.97 -2.34
CA PHE A 128 10.86 -8.98 -2.66
C PHE A 128 11.71 -8.48 -1.48
N LEU A 129 11.28 -7.41 -0.81
CA LEU A 129 11.94 -6.89 0.40
C LEU A 129 11.86 -7.89 1.55
N GLU A 130 10.71 -8.53 1.76
CA GLU A 130 10.55 -9.56 2.80
C GLU A 130 11.51 -10.73 2.61
N ARG A 131 11.71 -11.18 1.37
CA ARG A 131 12.68 -12.23 1.04
C ARG A 131 14.11 -11.77 1.27
N ALA A 132 14.47 -10.61 0.74
CA ALA A 132 15.81 -10.07 0.88
C ALA A 132 16.18 -9.87 2.36
N ALA A 133 15.27 -9.29 3.16
CA ALA A 133 15.46 -9.10 4.59
C ALA A 133 15.72 -10.43 5.30
N LYS A 134 14.97 -11.48 4.96
CA LYS A 134 15.17 -12.82 5.51
C LYS A 134 16.57 -13.37 5.22
N TYR A 135 17.07 -13.22 3.99
CA TYR A 135 18.39 -13.74 3.61
C TYR A 135 19.55 -12.94 4.18
N LEU A 136 19.36 -11.64 4.33
CA LEU A 136 20.34 -10.74 4.94
C LEU A 136 20.25 -10.76 6.48
N GLU A 137 19.34 -11.56 7.05
CA GLU A 137 19.09 -11.69 8.48
C GLU A 137 18.79 -10.36 9.18
N VAL A 138 18.07 -9.47 8.49
CA VAL A 138 17.63 -8.17 9.00
C VAL A 138 16.12 -8.12 9.16
N SER A 139 15.63 -7.24 10.03
CA SER A 139 14.20 -6.95 10.14
C SER A 139 13.73 -6.14 8.92
N VAL A 140 12.56 -6.48 8.37
CA VAL A 140 11.91 -5.70 7.31
C VAL A 140 11.66 -4.24 7.76
N ALA A 141 11.47 -4.00 9.06
CA ALA A 141 11.30 -2.64 9.57
C ALA A 141 12.58 -1.80 9.45
N ASP A 142 13.76 -2.42 9.51
CA ASP A 142 15.05 -1.74 9.52
C ASP A 142 15.62 -1.54 8.10
N VAL A 143 15.20 -2.37 7.14
CA VAL A 143 15.64 -2.34 5.73
C VAL A 143 15.67 -0.93 5.14
N GLY A 144 14.59 -0.17 5.35
CA GLY A 144 14.44 1.18 4.82
C GLY A 144 15.53 2.11 5.30
N ALA A 145 15.79 2.14 6.61
CA ALA A 145 16.81 2.99 7.23
C ALA A 145 18.23 2.52 6.89
N MET A 146 18.50 1.21 7.01
CA MET A 146 19.81 0.63 6.71
C MET A 146 20.26 0.92 5.27
N SER A 147 19.34 0.87 4.30
CA SER A 147 19.68 1.17 2.91
C SER A 147 20.13 2.62 2.66
N LEU A 148 19.89 3.54 3.60
CA LEU A 148 20.31 4.93 3.48
C LEU A 148 21.81 5.11 3.72
N ASP A 149 22.45 4.19 4.45
CA ASP A 149 23.88 4.23 4.77
C ASP A 149 24.75 3.71 3.62
N ALA A 150 24.13 3.28 2.52
CA ALA A 150 24.82 2.75 1.35
C ALA A 150 25.76 3.78 0.70
N THR A 151 27.03 3.41 0.55
CA THR A 151 28.06 4.23 -0.11
C THR A 151 28.39 3.74 -1.52
N GLN A 152 28.16 2.46 -1.80
CA GLN A 152 28.43 1.81 -3.09
C GLN A 152 27.30 0.82 -3.43
N PRO A 153 26.09 1.31 -3.76
CA PRO A 153 24.93 0.47 -4.00
C PRO A 153 25.17 -0.56 -5.11
N GLN A 154 24.80 -1.81 -4.85
CA GLN A 154 24.92 -2.87 -5.85
C GLN A 154 23.77 -2.82 -6.85
N THR A 155 24.06 -3.20 -8.10
CA THR A 155 22.99 -3.34 -9.10
C THR A 155 22.38 -4.72 -8.97
N ILE A 156 21.07 -4.78 -8.70
CA ILE A 156 20.31 -6.03 -8.75
C ILE A 156 19.65 -6.15 -10.13
N SER A 157 20.31 -6.89 -11.01
CA SER A 157 19.97 -7.05 -12.42
C SER A 157 18.81 -8.02 -12.67
N SER A 158 18.59 -8.96 -11.75
CA SER A 158 17.58 -10.00 -11.91
C SER A 158 16.15 -9.46 -11.94
N VAL A 159 15.42 -9.78 -13.00
CA VAL A 159 14.00 -9.41 -13.15
C VAL A 159 13.09 -10.26 -12.24
N CYS A 160 13.45 -11.52 -12.00
CA CYS A 160 12.69 -12.45 -11.16
C CYS A 160 13.15 -12.36 -9.70
N ALA A 161 12.20 -12.28 -8.76
CA ALA A 161 12.51 -12.23 -7.32
C ALA A 161 13.31 -13.45 -6.84
N VAL A 162 13.07 -14.63 -7.44
CA VAL A 162 13.79 -15.87 -7.12
C VAL A 162 15.22 -15.84 -7.64
N LEU A 163 15.48 -15.21 -8.79
CA LEU A 163 16.84 -15.08 -9.33
C LEU A 163 17.61 -13.96 -8.61
N ALA A 164 16.92 -12.87 -8.26
CA ALA A 164 17.47 -11.79 -7.46
C ALA A 164 17.92 -12.28 -6.08
N GLU A 165 17.26 -13.31 -5.55
CA GLU A 165 17.66 -14.01 -4.33
C GLU A 165 19.06 -14.62 -4.45
N THR A 166 19.33 -15.33 -5.55
CA THR A 166 20.66 -15.88 -5.82
C THR A 166 21.71 -14.78 -5.99
N GLU A 167 21.35 -13.68 -6.66
CA GLU A 167 22.23 -12.52 -6.83
C GLU A 167 22.58 -11.87 -5.48
N ILE A 168 21.61 -11.73 -4.57
CA ILE A 168 21.84 -11.25 -3.20
C ILE A 168 22.81 -12.17 -2.45
N ILE A 169 22.62 -13.50 -2.52
CA ILE A 169 23.50 -14.47 -1.85
C ILE A 169 24.95 -14.37 -2.38
N ASN A 170 25.11 -14.16 -3.69
CA ASN A 170 26.43 -13.98 -4.29
C ASN A 170 27.12 -12.71 -3.75
N HIS A 171 26.42 -11.58 -3.70
CA HIS A 171 26.97 -10.35 -3.13
C HIS A 171 27.36 -10.51 -1.65
N VAL A 172 26.54 -11.22 -0.86
CA VAL A 172 26.89 -11.53 0.53
C VAL A 172 28.18 -12.36 0.59
N SER A 173 28.31 -13.37 -0.27
CA SER A 173 29.50 -14.23 -0.34
C SER A 173 30.76 -13.50 -0.80
N GLU A 174 30.60 -12.45 -1.61
CA GLU A 174 31.66 -11.53 -2.06
C GLU A 174 32.06 -10.50 -0.99
N GLY A 175 31.36 -10.48 0.16
CA GLY A 175 31.65 -9.56 1.27
C GLY A 175 31.09 -8.15 1.06
N VAL A 176 30.11 -7.97 0.17
CA VAL A 176 29.43 -6.68 -0.01
C VAL A 176 28.66 -6.32 1.25
N ALA A 177 28.82 -5.07 1.70
CA ALA A 177 28.08 -4.55 2.84
C ALA A 177 26.55 -4.57 2.62
N VAL A 178 25.79 -4.92 3.67
CA VAL A 178 24.35 -5.18 3.59
C VAL A 178 23.56 -3.95 3.10
N GLU A 179 23.91 -2.76 3.58
CA GLU A 179 23.31 -1.49 3.17
C GLU A 179 23.40 -1.26 1.66
N ASN A 180 24.51 -1.64 1.02
CA ASN A 180 24.72 -1.50 -0.41
C ASN A 180 23.81 -2.44 -1.22
N ILE A 181 23.60 -3.66 -0.72
CA ILE A 181 22.67 -4.63 -1.32
C ILE A 181 21.22 -4.11 -1.17
N LEU A 182 20.85 -3.65 0.03
CA LEU A 182 19.51 -3.11 0.32
C LEU A 182 19.18 -1.89 -0.54
N ARG A 183 20.14 -0.98 -0.74
CA ARG A 183 19.96 0.15 -1.66
C ARG A 183 19.77 -0.32 -3.10
N GLY A 184 20.53 -1.33 -3.52
CA GLY A 184 20.36 -1.96 -4.82
C GLY A 184 18.96 -2.51 -5.06
N ILE A 185 18.39 -3.15 -4.05
CA ILE A 185 17.00 -3.65 -4.07
C ILE A 185 16.00 -2.50 -4.23
N HIS A 186 16.12 -1.42 -3.46
CA HIS A 186 15.25 -0.25 -3.59
C HIS A 186 15.36 0.41 -4.96
N ASN A 187 16.58 0.55 -5.50
CA ASN A 187 16.80 1.09 -6.85
C ASN A 187 16.12 0.21 -7.92
N SER A 188 16.27 -1.11 -7.80
CA SER A 188 15.64 -2.10 -8.66
C SER A 188 14.10 -2.01 -8.59
N LEU A 189 13.51 -1.78 -7.40
CA LEU A 189 12.07 -1.55 -7.25
C LEU A 189 11.63 -0.21 -7.86
N ALA A 190 12.40 0.86 -7.67
CA ALA A 190 12.12 2.17 -8.25
C ALA A 190 12.13 2.14 -9.79
N ASP A 191 13.07 1.40 -10.39
CA ASP A 191 13.12 1.18 -11.84
C ASP A 191 11.83 0.55 -12.37
N ARG A 192 11.37 -0.51 -11.71
CA ARG A 192 10.13 -1.21 -12.07
C ARG A 192 8.89 -0.31 -11.87
N ALA A 193 8.88 0.47 -10.80
CA ALA A 193 7.81 1.43 -10.52
C ALA A 193 7.73 2.52 -11.61
N LEU A 194 8.87 3.06 -12.06
CA LEU A 194 8.93 4.03 -13.15
C LEU A 194 8.37 3.45 -14.45
N LEU A 195 8.71 2.21 -14.80
CA LEU A 195 8.16 1.55 -15.99
C LEU A 195 6.63 1.47 -15.94
N LEU A 196 6.06 1.16 -14.77
CA LEU A 196 4.62 1.09 -14.58
C LEU A 196 3.95 2.47 -14.67
N LEU A 197 4.57 3.48 -14.06
CA LEU A 197 4.12 4.88 -14.09
C LEU A 197 4.14 5.48 -15.50
N LYS A 198 5.14 5.14 -16.32
CA LYS A 198 5.18 5.56 -17.73
C LYS A 198 3.98 5.04 -18.53
N ARG A 199 3.41 3.88 -18.19
CA ARG A 199 2.25 3.31 -18.91
C ARG A 199 0.95 4.06 -18.66
N VAL A 200 0.81 4.67 -17.48
CA VAL A 200 -0.30 5.59 -17.20
C VAL A 200 0.00 7.02 -17.65
N GLY A 201 1.17 7.27 -18.27
CA GLY A 201 1.59 8.57 -18.76
C GLY A 201 1.85 9.58 -17.65
N LEU A 202 2.59 9.18 -16.61
CA LEU A 202 3.07 10.10 -15.56
C LEU A 202 3.78 11.30 -16.19
N ASP A 203 3.35 12.51 -15.83
CA ASP A 203 3.85 13.79 -16.35
C ASP A 203 3.99 14.88 -15.25
N ASP A 204 3.79 14.52 -13.98
CA ASP A 204 3.69 15.47 -12.85
C ASP A 204 4.06 14.74 -11.53
N GLU A 205 3.53 15.18 -10.38
CA GLU A 205 3.67 14.52 -9.08
C GLU A 205 2.97 13.13 -8.99
N VAL A 206 3.47 12.29 -8.07
CA VAL A 206 2.87 10.99 -7.74
C VAL A 206 2.71 10.82 -6.23
N THR A 207 1.59 10.24 -5.82
CA THR A 207 1.35 9.84 -4.42
C THR A 207 1.66 8.36 -4.25
N LEU A 208 2.68 8.05 -3.45
CA LEU A 208 3.10 6.69 -3.12
C LEU A 208 2.34 6.19 -1.87
N ILE A 209 1.65 5.07 -2.00
CA ILE A 209 0.87 4.41 -0.95
C ILE A 209 1.26 2.94 -0.82
N GLY A 210 0.67 2.24 0.15
CA GLY A 210 0.92 0.82 0.40
C GLY A 210 2.01 0.58 1.44
N GLY A 211 2.27 -0.70 1.73
CA GLY A 211 3.19 -1.09 2.81
C GLY A 211 4.65 -0.74 2.52
N VAL A 212 5.07 -0.81 1.25
CA VAL A 212 6.47 -0.52 0.87
C VAL A 212 6.79 0.97 1.00
N ALA A 213 5.78 1.84 0.99
CA ALA A 213 5.97 3.27 1.24
C ALA A 213 6.45 3.59 2.67
N LEU A 214 6.39 2.64 3.61
CA LEU A 214 7.02 2.75 4.93
C LEU A 214 8.55 2.68 4.87
N GLN A 215 9.10 2.13 3.78
CA GLN A 215 10.53 1.96 3.60
C GLN A 215 11.15 3.28 3.12
N GLN A 216 11.84 3.99 4.01
CA GLN A 216 12.46 5.28 3.70
C GLN A 216 13.41 5.19 2.49
N GLY A 217 14.19 4.11 2.40
CA GLY A 217 15.03 3.80 1.25
C GLY A 217 14.28 3.72 -0.08
N MET A 218 13.08 3.13 -0.09
CA MET A 218 12.23 3.12 -1.29
C MET A 218 11.78 4.53 -1.67
N VAL A 219 11.36 5.34 -0.68
CA VAL A 219 10.91 6.72 -0.93
C VAL A 219 12.04 7.56 -1.55
N VAL A 220 13.26 7.43 -1.01
CA VAL A 220 14.45 8.12 -1.55
C VAL A 220 14.78 7.61 -2.95
N ALA A 221 14.88 6.30 -3.14
CA ALA A 221 15.20 5.71 -4.45
C ALA A 221 14.17 6.11 -5.52
N LEU A 222 12.88 6.17 -5.16
CA LEU A 222 11.83 6.60 -6.09
C LEU A 222 11.96 8.08 -6.44
N ARG A 223 12.23 8.96 -5.47
CA ARG A 223 12.44 10.40 -5.73
C ARG A 223 13.63 10.64 -6.64
N GLU A 224 14.76 9.98 -6.37
CA GLU A 224 15.95 10.04 -7.20
C GLU A 224 15.67 9.52 -8.62
N LYS A 225 14.93 8.42 -8.73
CA LYS A 225 14.63 7.80 -10.02
C LYS A 225 13.67 8.61 -10.87
N LEU A 226 12.64 9.20 -10.26
CA LEU A 226 11.61 9.96 -10.97
C LEU A 226 12.07 11.39 -11.29
N GLY A 227 12.85 12.02 -10.40
CA GLY A 227 13.16 13.44 -10.50
C GLY A 227 11.91 14.35 -10.34
N LEU A 228 10.85 13.82 -9.71
CA LEU A 228 9.55 14.46 -9.54
C LEU A 228 9.14 14.44 -8.07
N THR A 229 8.14 15.25 -7.71
CA THR A 229 7.57 15.26 -6.37
C THR A 229 6.88 13.92 -6.08
N VAL A 230 7.32 13.26 -5.01
CA VAL A 230 6.69 12.05 -4.47
C VAL A 230 6.05 12.37 -3.13
N HIS A 231 4.73 12.43 -3.10
CA HIS A 231 3.92 12.55 -1.89
C HIS A 231 3.79 11.20 -1.19
N VAL A 232 3.93 11.20 0.12
CA VAL A 232 3.78 9.99 0.94
C VAL A 232 2.91 10.34 2.13
N PRO A 233 1.74 9.70 2.33
CA PRO A 233 0.98 9.85 3.55
C PRO A 233 1.80 9.54 4.81
N ALA A 234 1.41 10.09 5.96
CA ALA A 234 2.01 9.70 7.24
C ALA A 234 1.84 8.20 7.54
N GLU A 235 0.71 7.62 7.13
CA GLU A 235 0.40 6.19 7.29
C GLU A 235 0.02 5.56 5.95
N PRO A 236 0.98 5.38 5.03
CA PRO A 236 0.68 5.06 3.64
C PRO A 236 0.05 3.67 3.48
N HIS A 237 0.34 2.76 4.41
CA HIS A 237 -0.23 1.42 4.49
C HIS A 237 -1.72 1.39 4.85
N LEU A 238 -2.28 2.45 5.46
CA LEU A 238 -3.70 2.56 5.82
C LEU A 238 -4.55 3.20 4.72
N THR A 239 -3.94 3.72 3.65
CA THR A 239 -4.62 4.57 2.66
C THR A 239 -5.82 3.90 2.00
N ALA A 240 -5.72 2.60 1.66
CA ALA A 240 -6.84 1.86 1.09
C ALA A 240 -7.98 1.64 2.11
N ALA A 241 -7.67 1.37 3.37
CA ALA A 241 -8.67 1.27 4.44
C ALA A 241 -9.39 2.62 4.64
N LEU A 242 -8.67 3.74 4.65
CA LEU A 242 -9.25 5.08 4.68
C LEU A 242 -10.18 5.32 3.48
N GLY A 243 -9.74 4.97 2.27
CA GLY A 243 -10.56 5.09 1.08
C GLY A 243 -11.85 4.28 1.14
N ALA A 244 -11.78 3.06 1.69
CA ALA A 244 -12.97 2.24 1.94
C ALA A 244 -13.92 2.91 2.93
N ALA A 245 -13.41 3.47 4.04
CA ALA A 245 -14.20 4.16 5.05
C ALA A 245 -14.91 5.40 4.46
N VAL A 246 -14.20 6.21 3.67
CA VAL A 246 -14.75 7.41 3.00
C VAL A 246 -15.82 7.04 1.98
N LEU A 247 -15.61 6.01 1.15
CA LEU A 247 -16.63 5.54 0.20
C LEU A 247 -17.82 4.91 0.92
N GLY A 248 -17.57 4.20 2.02
CA GLY A 248 -18.60 3.67 2.92
C GLY A 248 -19.48 4.79 3.47
N LEU A 249 -18.88 5.89 3.97
CA LEU A 249 -19.61 7.05 4.49
C LEU A 249 -20.47 7.71 3.38
N GLN A 250 -19.92 7.85 2.17
CA GLN A 250 -20.67 8.37 1.03
C GLN A 250 -21.86 7.48 0.67
N ARG A 251 -21.69 6.16 0.72
CA ARG A 251 -22.77 5.20 0.44
C ARG A 251 -23.84 5.24 1.54
N TYR A 252 -23.42 5.23 2.80
CA TYR A 252 -24.31 5.31 3.96
C TYR A 252 -25.19 6.56 3.93
N ARG A 253 -24.60 7.73 3.67
CA ARG A 253 -25.35 9.01 3.53
C ARG A 253 -26.40 8.93 2.42
N LYS A 254 -26.09 8.31 1.28
CA LYS A 254 -27.06 8.14 0.19
C LYS A 254 -28.22 7.23 0.58
N LEU A 255 -27.95 6.14 1.29
CA LEU A 255 -28.97 5.19 1.74
C LEU A 255 -29.91 5.81 2.77
N THR A 256 -29.36 6.55 3.74
CA THR A 256 -30.15 7.23 4.78
C THR A 256 -30.96 8.39 4.24
N THR A 257 -30.40 9.18 3.31
CA THR A 257 -31.16 10.26 2.63
C THR A 257 -32.30 9.69 1.80
N ALA A 258 -32.08 8.58 1.08
CA ALA A 258 -33.12 7.93 0.29
C ALA A 258 -34.21 7.25 1.13
N ALA A 259 -33.89 6.81 2.36
CA ALA A 259 -34.87 6.24 3.29
C ALA A 259 -35.70 7.31 4.01
N ALA A 260 -35.23 8.55 4.05
CA ALA A 260 -35.93 9.69 4.66
C ALA A 260 -36.81 10.48 3.68
N ALA A 261 -36.74 10.16 2.38
CA ALA A 261 -37.52 10.75 1.29
C ALA A 261 -38.67 9.81 0.89
#